data_AF-U2F5B6-F1
#
_entry.id   AF-U2F5B6-F1
#
_cell.length_a   1.000
_cell.length_b   1.000
_cell.length_c   1.000
_cell.angle_alpha   90.00
_cell.angle_beta   90.00
_cell.angle_gamma   90.00
#
_symmetry.space_group_name_H-M   'P 1'
#
loop_
_entity.id
_entity.type
_entity.pdbx_description
1 polymer ?
#
loop_
_entity_poly.entity_id
_entity_poly.type
_entity_poly.pdbx_seq_one_letter_code
_entity_poly.pdbx_strand_id
1 'polypeptide(L)' 'MLCPKCACEKTSVLKTIKGLKNIRMRRCEGCGYSWMTEEKPIKDKELIEYAEYIERIEGKMVK' A
#
# COMPACT_ATOMS: atom_id res chain seq x y z
N MET A 1 7.11 -4.43 -9.37
CA MET A 1 5.75 -4.79 -9.86
C MET A 1 5.83 -4.93 -11.36
N LEU A 2 5.16 -5.93 -11.94
CA LEU A 2 5.11 -6.13 -13.39
C LEU A 2 4.19 -5.09 -14.07
N CYS A 3 4.50 -4.74 -15.31
CA CYS A 3 3.59 -3.94 -16.13
C CYS A 3 2.29 -4.73 -16.38
N PRO A 4 1.11 -4.17 -16.08
CA PRO A 4 -0.16 -4.84 -16.28
C PRO A 4 -0.52 -5.03 -17.76
N LYS A 5 0.16 -4.33 -18.69
CA LYS A 5 -0.12 -4.38 -20.13
C LYS A 5 0.78 -5.36 -20.89
N CYS A 6 2.08 -5.39 -20.59
CA CYS A 6 3.05 -6.21 -21.34
C CYS A 6 3.91 -7.14 -20.46
N ALA A 7 3.57 -7.28 -19.18
CA ALA A 7 4.29 -8.11 -18.21
C ALA A 7 5.79 -7.79 -18.02
N CYS A 8 6.29 -6.67 -18.55
CA CYS A 8 7.67 -6.24 -18.36
C CYS A 8 7.95 -5.96 -16.88
N GLU A 9 9.09 -6.46 -16.37
CA GLU A 9 9.54 -6.28 -14.99
C GLU A 9 10.04 -4.86 -14.69
N LYS A 10 10.63 -4.21 -15.70
CA LYS A 10 11.22 -2.88 -15.55
C LYS A 10 10.15 -1.80 -15.56
N THR A 11 9.96 -1.18 -14.40
CA THR A 11 8.98 -0.13 -14.17
C THR A 11 9.60 0.97 -13.31
N SER A 12 9.34 2.23 -13.65
CA SER A 12 9.83 3.39 -12.92
C SER A 12 8.68 4.11 -12.22
N VAL A 13 8.98 4.76 -11.09
CA VAL A 13 8.03 5.62 -10.36
C VAL A 13 8.22 7.05 -10.85
N LEU A 14 7.18 7.63 -11.43
CA LEU A 14 7.20 9.01 -11.94
C LEU A 14 6.86 10.02 -10.84
N LYS A 15 5.87 9.69 -10.01
CA LYS A 15 5.37 10.58 -8.96
C LYS A 15 4.84 9.77 -7.79
N THR A 16 5.06 10.28 -6.59
CA THR A 16 4.43 9.77 -5.36
C THR A 16 3.50 10.85 -4.83
N ILE A 17 2.23 10.49 -4.63
CA ILE A 17 1.22 11.32 -3.99
C ILE A 17 1.09 10.80 -2.55
N LYS A 18 1.53 11.61 -1.59
CA LYS A 18 1.42 11.30 -0.16
C LYS A 18 0.16 11.96 0.39
N GLY A 19 -0.73 11.15 0.96
CA GLY A 19 -1.94 11.59 1.67
C GLY A 19 -2.32 10.54 2.70
N LEU A 20 -3.62 10.29 2.91
CA LEU A 20 -4.11 9.16 3.73
C LEU A 20 -3.59 7.81 3.24
N LYS A 21 -3.28 7.72 1.93
CA LYS A 21 -2.69 6.57 1.26
C LYS A 21 -1.49 7.04 0.45
N ASN A 22 -0.48 6.18 0.31
CA ASN A 22 0.62 6.44 -0.61
C ASN A 22 0.26 5.91 -1.99
N ILE A 23 -0.02 6.80 -2.94
CA ILE A 23 -0.31 6.43 -4.32
C ILE A 23 0.93 6.73 -5.16
N ARG A 24 1.44 5.74 -5.90
CA ARG A 24 2.55 5.91 -6.85
C ARG A 24 2.04 5.83 -8.28
N MET A 25 2.40 6.82 -9.09
CA MET A 25 2.25 6.77 -10.54
C MET A 25 3.50 6.11 -11.13
N ARG A 26 3.30 5.01 -11.85
CA ARG A 26 4.36 4.21 -12.46
C ARG A 26 4.28 4.27 -13.97
N ARG A 27 5.41 4.06 -14.64
CA ARG A 27 5.50 3.88 -16.10
C ARG A 27 6.32 2.63 -16.42
N CYS A 28 5.88 1.88 -17.41
CA CYS A 28 6.61 0.73 -17.93
C CYS A 28 7.74 1.20 -18.84
N GLU A 29 8.94 0.66 -18.65
CA GLU A 29 10.10 0.96 -19.51
C GLU A 29 10.05 0.20 -20.84
N GLY A 30 9.28 -0.89 -20.92
CA GLY A 30 9.09 -1.67 -22.15
C GLY A 30 8.03 -1.10 -23.10
N CYS A 31 6.80 -0.87 -22.61
CA CYS A 31 5.69 -0.42 -23.47
C CYS A 31 5.22 1.04 -23.23
N GLY A 32 5.83 1.76 -22.29
CA GLY A 32 5.50 3.15 -21.98
C GLY A 32 4.16 3.37 -21.25
N TYR A 33 3.37 2.32 -21.00
CA TYR A 33 2.09 2.41 -20.29
C TYR A 33 2.28 2.96 -18.87
N SER A 34 1.38 3.84 -18.44
CA SER A 34 1.38 4.43 -17.10
C SER A 34 0.17 3.98 -16.28
N TRP A 35 0.37 3.66 -15.00
CA TRP A 35 -0.70 3.25 -14.09
C TRP A 35 -0.43 3.74 -12.67
N MET A 36 -1.45 3.66 -11.81
CA MET A 36 -1.35 4.01 -10.39
C MET A 36 -1.33 2.75 -9.52
N THR A 37 -0.55 2.79 -8.45
CA THR A 37 -0.48 1.73 -7.43
C THR A 37 -0.62 2.34 -6.05
N GLU A 38 -1.46 1.74 -5.21
CA GLU A 38 -1.53 2.07 -3.78
C GLU A 38 -0.50 1.23 -3.02
N GLU A 39 0.41 1.89 -2.31
CA GLU A 39 1.33 1.22 -1.39
C GLU A 39 0.84 1.43 0.04
N LYS A 40 0.56 0.31 0.72
CA LYS A 40 0.21 0.34 2.14
C LYS A 40 1.52 0.32 2.94
N PRO A 41 1.73 1.27 3.87
CA PRO A 41 2.82 1.14 4.81
C PRO A 41 2.65 -0.15 5.61
N ILE A 42 3.76 -0.81 5.92
CA ILE A 42 3.76 -1.92 6.86
C ILE A 42 3.29 -1.34 8.19
N LYS A 43 2.23 -1.91 8.77
CA LYS A 43 1.73 -1.48 10.08
C LYS A 43 2.83 -1.76 11.10
N ASP A 44 3.08 -0.79 11.98
CA ASP A 44 4.01 -0.98 13.10
C ASP A 44 3.50 -2.12 14.00
N LYS A 45 4.41 -2.99 14.45
CA LYS A 45 4.06 -4.14 15.29
C LYS A 45 3.40 -3.69 16.60
N GLU A 46 3.90 -2.60 17.19
CA GLU A 46 3.34 -2.03 18.42
C GLU A 46 1.92 -1.48 18.18
N LEU A 47 1.67 -0.85 17.02
CA LEU A 47 0.33 -0.38 16.66
C LEU A 47 -0.65 -1.53 16.44
N ILE A 48 -0.19 -2.66 15.89
CA ILE A 48 -1.02 -3.87 15.75
C ILE A 48 -1.36 -4.42 17.14
N GLU A 49 -0.36 -4.63 18.00
CA GLU A 49 -0.56 -5.16 19.35
C GLU A 49 -1.47 -4.26 20.20
N TYR A 50 -1.32 -2.94 20.07
CA TYR A 50 -2.19 -1.97 20.74
C TYR A 50 -3.62 -2.03 20.22
N ALA A 51 -3.84 -2.11 18.91
CA ALA A 51 -5.18 -2.27 18.34
C ALA A 51 -5.86 -3.55 18.84
N GLU A 52 -5.14 -4.68 18.86
CA GLU A 52 -5.64 -5.96 19.41
C GLU A 52 -5.95 -5.88 20.90
N TYR A 53 -5.17 -5.12 21.68
CA TYR A 53 -5.43 -4.87 23.10
C TYR A 53 -6.73 -4.08 23.31
N ILE A 54 -6.97 -3.04 22.51
CA ILE A 54 -8.21 -2.23 22.58
C ILE A 54 -9.42 -3.09 22.24
N GLU A 55 -9.39 -3.85 21.14
CA GLU A 55 -10.48 -4.77 20.76
C GLU A 55 -10.80 -5.78 21.88
N ARG A 56 -9.77 -6.26 22.58
CA ARG A 56 -9.93 -7.18 23.72
C ARG A 56 -10.60 -6.53 24.92
N ILE A 57 -10.34 -5.26 25.20
CA ILE A 57 -11.00 -4.54 26.30
C ILE A 57 -12.45 -4.24 25.93
N GLU A 58 -12.68 -3.70 24.73
CA GLU A 58 -14.03 -3.38 24.27
C GLU A 58 -14.91 -4.64 24.21
N GLY A 59 -14.38 -5.75 23.70
CA GLY A 59 -15.08 -7.04 23.70
C GLY A 59 -15.33 -7.65 25.09
N LYS A 60 -14.60 -7.21 26.12
CA LYS A 60 -14.83 -7.60 27.54
C LYS A 60 -15.82 -6.70 28.25
N MET A 61 -15.98 -5.44 27.84
CA MET A 61 -16.98 -4.53 28.40
C MET A 61 -18.41 -4.80 27.89
N VAL A 62 -18.55 -5.59 26.81
CA VAL A 62 -19.84 -5.96 26.19
C VAL A 62 -20.37 -7.32 26.69
N LYS A 63 -19.76 -7.94 27.70
CA LYS A 63 -20.25 -9.16 28.34
C LYS A 63 -20.72 -8.94 29.77
#